data_AF-A0AAD3WW67-F1
#
_entry.id   AF-A0AAD3WW67-F1
#
_cell.length_a   1.000
_cell.length_b   1.000
_cell.length_c   1.000
_cell.angle_alpha   90.00
_cell.angle_beta   90.00
_cell.angle_gamma   90.00
#
_symmetry.space_group_name_H-M   'P 1'
#
loop_
_entity.id
_entity.type
_entity.pdbx_description
1 polymer ?
#
loop_
_entity_poly.entity_id
_entity_poly.type
_entity_poly.pdbx_seq_one_letter_code
_entity_poly.pdbx_strand_id
1 'polypeptide(L)'
;MIVAALTPDPLSLELAKYAGWASTKVKQGKKARLPSGLSDVYNVFRKEGARSNAGFLAYLKKISLDMFSRSSRRNLFDELCKLIVVNTDTRTRSFSNSGTTQKQIAARLGVDQSTVSRMLTDMVKAGLLRHAFIGNNDPRDPKAGIVCDKKGIPFNNIYYVEDAFALLAGPTAGNKLIQAFISKDKEETQKSGKGLYQRLLTLRNDVWENTIAKRAKAISDSSIAKKITSAATRSEKVRIAHDRLERQGGLSSLTPSEIALQVNGFIKACHERVKRPDNDN
;
A
#
# COMPACT_ATOMS: atom_id res chain seq x y z
N MET A 1 31.73 15.45 -24.29
CA MET A 1 31.15 14.10 -24.37
C MET A 1 29.65 14.22 -24.18
N ILE A 2 28.88 14.01 -25.25
CA ILE A 2 27.41 13.94 -25.18
C ILE A 2 27.10 12.62 -24.47
N VAL A 3 26.58 12.68 -23.25
CA VAL A 3 26.01 11.51 -22.59
C VAL A 3 24.82 11.10 -23.46
N ALA A 4 25.00 10.06 -24.28
CA ALA A 4 23.91 9.46 -25.02
C ALA A 4 22.82 9.16 -24.00
N ALA A 5 21.67 9.84 -24.12
CA ALA A 5 20.51 9.56 -23.31
C ALA A 5 20.15 8.10 -23.60
N LEU A 6 20.54 7.20 -22.69
CA LEU A 6 20.18 5.79 -22.76
C LEU A 6 18.66 5.76 -22.81
N THR A 7 18.13 5.45 -24.00
CA THR A 7 16.71 5.23 -24.16
C THR A 7 16.30 4.18 -23.13
N PRO A 8 15.31 4.49 -22.26
CA PRO A 8 14.93 3.57 -21.21
C PRO A 8 14.51 2.23 -21.83
N ASP A 9 15.02 1.12 -21.30
CA ASP A 9 14.69 -0.18 -21.87
C ASP A 9 13.17 -0.45 -21.76
N PRO A 10 12.54 -1.10 -22.77
CA PRO A 10 11.09 -1.26 -22.83
C PRO A 10 10.50 -1.95 -21.60
N LEU A 11 11.22 -2.91 -21.02
CA LEU A 11 10.78 -3.62 -19.82
C LEU A 11 10.79 -2.69 -18.60
N SER A 12 11.81 -1.85 -18.42
CA SER A 12 11.82 -0.85 -17.35
C SER A 12 10.68 0.15 -17.46
N LEU A 13 10.33 0.59 -18.68
CA LEU A 13 9.18 1.45 -18.91
C LEU A 13 7.86 0.76 -18.56
N GLU A 14 7.74 -0.54 -18.86
CA GLU A 14 6.59 -1.34 -18.49
C GLU A 14 6.46 -1.48 -16.96
N LEU A 15 7.54 -1.83 -16.27
CA LEU A 15 7.57 -1.92 -14.80
C LEU A 15 7.24 -0.57 -14.13
N ALA A 16 7.66 0.54 -14.72
CA ALA A 16 7.38 1.89 -14.23
C ALA A 16 5.89 2.24 -14.23
N LYS A 17 5.04 1.53 -15.00
CA LYS A 17 3.58 1.66 -14.93
C LYS A 17 3.04 1.15 -13.59
N TYR A 18 3.67 0.12 -13.02
CA TYR A 18 3.17 -0.59 -11.84
C TYR A 18 3.83 -0.16 -10.53
N ALA A 19 5.03 0.42 -10.56
CA ALA A 19 5.76 0.74 -9.33
C ALA A 19 6.60 2.02 -9.39
N GLY A 20 6.48 2.84 -8.34
CA GLY A 20 7.22 4.10 -8.22
C GLY A 20 8.74 3.92 -8.18
N TRP A 21 9.24 2.82 -7.60
CA TRP A 21 10.68 2.53 -7.59
C TRP A 21 11.24 2.33 -9.00
N ALA A 22 10.47 1.69 -9.88
CA ALA A 22 10.85 1.48 -11.27
C ALA A 22 10.80 2.80 -12.04
N SER A 23 9.77 3.63 -11.80
CA SER A 23 9.71 4.99 -12.36
C SER A 23 10.92 5.84 -11.96
N THR A 24 11.36 5.76 -10.70
CA THR A 24 12.55 6.46 -10.21
C THR A 24 13.83 5.98 -10.91
N LYS A 25 13.99 4.66 -11.10
CA LYS A 25 15.14 4.10 -11.83
C LYS A 25 15.18 4.60 -13.28
N VAL A 26 14.04 4.57 -13.98
CA VAL A 26 13.90 5.08 -15.35
C VAL A 26 14.28 6.57 -15.43
N LYS A 27 13.78 7.41 -14.51
CA LYS A 27 14.14 8.84 -14.44
C LYS A 27 15.63 9.08 -14.21
N GLN A 28 16.31 8.14 -13.55
CA GLN A 28 17.76 8.16 -13.34
C GLN A 28 18.57 7.56 -14.50
N GLY A 29 17.92 7.18 -15.61
CA GLY A 29 18.58 6.47 -16.73
C GLY A 29 19.05 5.07 -16.37
N LYS A 30 18.53 4.46 -15.30
CA LYS A 30 18.91 3.13 -14.81
C LYS A 30 17.86 2.09 -15.16
N LYS A 31 18.33 0.85 -15.40
CA LYS A 31 17.45 -0.31 -15.65
C LYS A 31 16.74 -0.73 -14.36
N ALA A 32 15.42 -0.88 -14.42
CA ALA A 32 14.61 -1.52 -13.39
C ALA A 32 14.61 -3.04 -13.63
N ARG A 33 14.93 -3.82 -12.59
CA ARG A 33 14.99 -5.28 -12.68
C ARG A 33 14.28 -5.89 -11.48
N LEU A 34 13.46 -6.90 -11.75
CA LEU A 34 12.87 -7.73 -10.71
C LEU A 34 13.86 -8.81 -10.26
N PRO A 35 13.83 -9.22 -8.99
CA PRO A 35 14.52 -10.43 -8.53
C PRO A 35 14.13 -11.66 -9.36
N SER A 36 15.03 -12.65 -9.40
CA SER A 36 14.73 -13.97 -9.97
C SER A 36 13.52 -14.59 -9.25
N GLY A 37 12.69 -15.37 -9.96
CA GLY A 37 11.38 -15.83 -9.48
C GLY A 37 10.27 -14.81 -9.76
N LEU A 38 10.38 -13.57 -9.25
CA LEU A 38 9.40 -12.52 -9.54
C LEU A 38 9.44 -12.14 -11.03
N SER A 39 10.64 -12.04 -11.60
CA SER A 39 10.82 -11.82 -13.04
C SER A 39 10.22 -12.94 -13.89
N ASP A 40 10.38 -14.21 -13.49
CA ASP A 40 9.84 -15.36 -14.21
C ASP A 40 8.30 -15.32 -14.24
N VAL A 41 7.68 -15.14 -13.07
CA VAL A 41 6.21 -15.02 -12.94
C VAL A 41 5.68 -13.81 -13.69
N TYR A 42 6.34 -12.64 -13.58
CA TYR A 42 5.95 -11.44 -14.32
C TYR A 42 5.94 -11.67 -15.83
N ASN A 43 6.96 -12.36 -16.36
CA ASN A 43 7.05 -12.63 -17.79
C ASN A 43 5.93 -13.55 -18.29
N VAL A 44 5.51 -14.53 -17.49
CA VAL A 44 4.34 -15.36 -17.82
C VAL A 44 3.07 -14.50 -17.83
N PHE A 45 2.81 -13.72 -16.77
CA PHE A 45 1.64 -12.83 -16.72
C PHE A 45 1.62 -11.80 -17.84
N ARG A 46 2.79 -11.33 -18.28
CA ARG A 46 2.90 -10.43 -19.43
C ARG A 46 2.54 -11.09 -20.75
N LYS A 47 2.99 -12.33 -20.99
CA LYS A 47 2.82 -13.03 -22.27
C LYS A 47 1.47 -13.73 -22.38
N GLU A 48 1.03 -14.38 -21.31
CA GLU A 48 -0.10 -15.31 -21.32
C GLU A 48 -1.29 -14.83 -20.48
N GLY A 49 -1.07 -13.86 -19.58
CA GLY A 49 -2.04 -13.45 -18.57
C GLY A 49 -2.02 -14.34 -17.32
N ALA A 50 -2.56 -13.86 -16.20
CA ALA A 50 -2.55 -14.60 -14.93
C ALA A 50 -3.66 -15.68 -14.86
N ARG A 51 -4.51 -15.75 -15.89
CA ARG A 51 -5.64 -16.67 -16.01
C ARG A 51 -5.41 -17.78 -17.02
N SER A 52 -4.19 -17.89 -17.58
CA SER A 52 -3.85 -18.93 -18.56
C SER A 52 -3.92 -20.34 -17.97
N ASN A 53 -3.88 -20.48 -16.64
CA ASN A 53 -4.03 -21.76 -15.95
C ASN A 53 -5.51 -22.22 -15.90
N ALA A 54 -5.85 -23.21 -16.74
CA ALA A 54 -7.20 -23.77 -16.83
C ALA A 54 -7.71 -24.38 -15.50
N GLY A 55 -6.82 -24.96 -14.69
CA GLY A 55 -7.18 -25.53 -13.38
C GLY A 55 -7.64 -24.45 -12.39
N PHE A 56 -7.02 -23.28 -12.44
CA PHE A 56 -7.44 -22.13 -11.63
C PHE A 56 -8.83 -21.61 -12.05
N LEU A 57 -9.10 -21.53 -13.36
CA LEU A 57 -10.43 -21.14 -13.85
C LEU A 57 -11.53 -22.12 -13.41
N ALA A 58 -11.25 -23.42 -13.41
CA ALA A 58 -12.17 -24.43 -12.91
C ALA A 58 -12.42 -24.28 -11.40
N TYR A 59 -11.37 -24.00 -10.63
CA TYR A 59 -11.46 -23.73 -9.19
C TYR A 59 -12.32 -22.49 -8.87
N LEU A 60 -12.11 -21.37 -9.58
CA LEU A 60 -12.87 -20.14 -9.38
C LEU A 60 -14.38 -20.34 -9.59
N LYS A 61 -14.76 -21.14 -10.61
CA LYS A 61 -16.15 -21.53 -10.85
C LYS A 61 -16.72 -22.33 -9.67
N LYS A 62 -15.94 -23.26 -9.11
CA LYS A 62 -16.35 -24.10 -7.98
C LYS A 62 -16.64 -23.29 -6.71
N ILE A 63 -15.89 -22.21 -6.47
CA ILE A 63 -16.06 -21.34 -5.29
C ILE A 63 -17.02 -20.16 -5.55
N SER A 64 -17.75 -20.17 -6.66
CA SER A 64 -18.70 -19.12 -7.06
C SER A 64 -18.10 -17.71 -7.11
N LEU A 65 -16.79 -17.58 -7.30
CA LEU A 65 -16.12 -16.31 -7.54
C LEU A 65 -16.08 -16.01 -9.03
N ASP A 66 -17.25 -15.73 -9.59
CA ASP A 66 -17.43 -15.46 -11.02
C ASP A 66 -16.97 -14.05 -11.42
N MET A 67 -16.30 -13.31 -10.51
CA MET A 67 -15.83 -11.94 -10.76
C MET A 67 -14.86 -11.84 -11.95
N PHE A 68 -14.16 -12.93 -12.26
CA PHE A 68 -13.20 -13.04 -13.36
C PHE A 68 -13.85 -13.47 -14.69
N SER A 69 -15.17 -13.71 -14.71
CA SER A 69 -15.88 -14.17 -15.91
C SER A 69 -16.18 -13.03 -16.90
N ARG A 70 -16.38 -11.79 -16.44
CA ARG A 70 -16.65 -10.60 -17.29
C ARG A 70 -15.38 -10.09 -17.98
N SER A 71 -15.43 -9.89 -19.31
CA SER A 71 -14.26 -9.51 -20.13
C SER A 71 -13.55 -8.23 -19.66
N SER A 72 -14.28 -7.24 -19.13
CA SER A 72 -13.68 -6.01 -18.60
C SER A 72 -12.90 -6.21 -17.29
N ARG A 73 -13.26 -7.20 -16.47
CA ARG A 73 -12.57 -7.51 -15.20
C ARG A 73 -11.41 -8.48 -15.37
N ARG A 74 -11.40 -9.21 -16.49
CA ARG A 74 -10.33 -10.12 -16.91
C ARG A 74 -9.00 -9.40 -17.06
N ASN A 75 -8.98 -8.32 -17.84
CA ASN A 75 -7.77 -7.53 -18.05
C ASN A 75 -7.31 -6.87 -16.75
N LEU A 76 -8.25 -6.34 -15.97
CA LEU A 76 -7.93 -5.70 -14.69
C LEU A 76 -7.28 -6.68 -13.70
N PHE A 77 -7.70 -7.94 -13.67
CA PHE A 77 -7.06 -8.97 -12.84
C PHE A 77 -5.62 -9.25 -13.29
N ASP A 78 -5.39 -9.41 -14.59
CA ASP A 78 -4.04 -9.66 -15.11
C ASP A 78 -3.11 -8.47 -14.80
N GLU A 79 -3.61 -7.24 -14.94
CA GLU A 79 -2.89 -6.01 -14.59
C GLU A 79 -2.64 -5.88 -13.08
N LEU A 80 -3.61 -6.27 -12.25
CA LEU A 80 -3.43 -6.32 -10.79
C LEU A 80 -2.39 -7.37 -10.39
N CYS A 81 -2.39 -8.55 -11.02
CA CYS A 81 -1.40 -9.61 -10.79
C CYS A 81 0.01 -9.15 -11.16
N LYS A 82 0.19 -8.48 -12.31
CA LYS A 82 1.46 -7.83 -12.67
C LYS A 82 1.87 -6.82 -11.60
N LEU A 83 0.96 -5.95 -11.19
CA LEU A 83 1.23 -4.96 -10.15
C LEU A 83 1.66 -5.59 -8.83
N ILE A 84 0.99 -6.67 -8.39
CA ILE A 84 1.35 -7.41 -7.17
C ILE A 84 2.78 -7.94 -7.29
N VAL A 85 3.13 -8.62 -8.38
CA VAL A 85 4.48 -9.18 -8.60
C VAL A 85 5.54 -8.09 -8.55
N VAL A 86 5.33 -6.96 -9.21
CA VAL A 86 6.31 -5.85 -9.26
C VAL A 86 6.52 -5.19 -7.89
N ASN A 87 5.53 -5.30 -7.00
CA ASN A 87 5.53 -4.65 -5.70
C ASN A 87 5.63 -5.63 -4.52
N THR A 88 5.91 -6.90 -4.76
CA THR A 88 6.07 -7.91 -3.71
C THR A 88 7.49 -7.84 -3.13
N ASP A 89 7.59 -7.76 -1.79
CA ASP A 89 8.87 -7.92 -1.09
C ASP A 89 9.14 -9.41 -0.86
N THR A 90 10.19 -9.95 -1.48
CA THR A 90 10.57 -11.36 -1.37
C THR A 90 10.96 -11.80 0.04
N ARG A 91 11.40 -10.87 0.90
CA ARG A 91 11.86 -11.15 2.28
C ARG A 91 10.72 -11.44 3.25
N THR A 92 9.55 -10.86 2.96
CA THR A 92 8.34 -10.95 3.79
C THR A 92 7.17 -11.56 3.03
N ARG A 93 7.32 -11.83 1.73
CA ARG A 93 6.27 -12.23 0.78
C ARG A 93 5.09 -11.26 0.80
N SER A 94 5.33 -9.98 1.08
CA SER A 94 4.27 -9.00 1.33
C SER A 94 4.05 -8.04 0.17
N PHE A 95 2.81 -7.59 0.03
CA PHE A 95 2.33 -6.65 -0.97
C PHE A 95 1.46 -5.56 -0.30
N SER A 96 1.32 -4.39 -0.95
CA SER A 96 0.56 -3.23 -0.47
C SER A 96 1.16 -2.59 0.81
N ASN A 97 2.45 -2.28 0.74
CA ASN A 97 3.19 -1.54 1.75
C ASN A 97 2.95 -0.01 1.64
N SER A 98 3.68 0.80 2.42
CA SER A 98 3.53 2.27 2.48
C SER A 98 3.64 2.97 1.11
N GLY A 99 4.33 2.38 0.13
CA GLY A 99 4.48 2.93 -1.23
C GLY A 99 3.45 2.43 -2.25
N THR A 100 2.57 1.51 -1.87
CA THR A 100 1.63 0.78 -2.76
C THR A 100 0.24 0.67 -2.16
N THR A 101 -0.28 1.79 -1.65
CA THR A 101 -1.64 1.86 -1.07
C THR A 101 -2.72 1.56 -2.11
N GLN A 102 -3.92 1.14 -1.68
CA GLN A 102 -5.04 0.89 -2.60
C GLN A 102 -5.41 2.10 -3.48
N LYS A 103 -5.30 3.34 -2.95
CA LYS A 103 -5.48 4.57 -3.76
C LYS A 103 -4.44 4.66 -4.88
N GLN A 104 -3.18 4.34 -4.59
CA GLN A 104 -2.10 4.37 -5.60
C GLN A 104 -2.24 3.23 -6.62
N ILE A 105 -2.70 2.05 -6.18
CA ILE A 105 -3.02 0.93 -7.08
C ILE A 105 -4.15 1.34 -8.02
N ALA A 106 -5.24 1.88 -7.47
CA ALA A 106 -6.38 2.42 -8.21
C ALA A 106 -5.96 3.44 -9.27
N ALA A 107 -5.15 4.43 -8.87
CA ALA A 107 -4.63 5.44 -9.79
C ALA A 107 -3.78 4.85 -10.93
N ARG A 108 -2.92 3.86 -10.63
CA ARG A 108 -2.08 3.20 -11.65
C ARG A 108 -2.89 2.33 -12.63
N LEU A 109 -3.95 1.71 -12.14
CA LEU A 109 -4.82 0.85 -12.93
C LEU A 109 -5.97 1.61 -13.62
N GLY A 110 -6.15 2.91 -13.33
CA GLY A 110 -7.21 3.73 -13.90
C GLY A 110 -8.61 3.32 -13.45
N VAL A 111 -8.77 2.85 -12.20
CA VAL A 111 -10.04 2.38 -11.63
C VAL A 111 -10.27 2.95 -10.23
N ASP A 112 -11.50 2.85 -9.73
CA ASP A 112 -11.81 3.27 -8.36
C ASP A 112 -11.15 2.39 -7.30
N GLN A 113 -10.82 3.00 -6.16
CA GLN A 113 -10.31 2.29 -4.99
C GLN A 113 -11.27 1.18 -4.52
N SER A 114 -12.58 1.39 -4.62
CA SER A 114 -13.59 0.39 -4.24
C SER A 114 -13.55 -0.87 -5.13
N THR A 115 -13.11 -0.73 -6.38
CA THR A 115 -12.95 -1.84 -7.32
C THR A 115 -11.71 -2.65 -6.97
N VAL A 116 -10.57 -1.98 -6.71
CA VAL A 116 -9.34 -2.63 -6.23
C VAL A 116 -9.60 -3.37 -4.92
N SER A 117 -10.29 -2.74 -3.97
CA SER A 117 -10.63 -3.35 -2.68
C SER A 117 -11.42 -4.63 -2.86
N ARG A 118 -12.50 -4.62 -3.67
CA ARG A 118 -13.30 -5.81 -3.97
C ARG A 118 -12.48 -6.93 -4.60
N MET A 119 -11.61 -6.60 -5.56
CA MET A 119 -10.74 -7.61 -6.19
C MET A 119 -9.76 -8.24 -5.22
N LEU A 120 -9.11 -7.44 -4.36
CA LEU A 120 -8.20 -7.97 -3.35
C LEU A 120 -8.94 -8.86 -2.35
N THR A 121 -10.17 -8.51 -1.95
CA THR A 121 -11.02 -9.37 -1.11
C THR A 121 -11.32 -10.70 -1.79
N ASP A 122 -11.64 -10.71 -3.07
CA ASP A 122 -11.95 -11.94 -3.79
C ASP A 122 -10.67 -12.78 -4.05
N MET A 123 -9.51 -12.15 -4.23
CA MET A 123 -8.21 -12.85 -4.25
C MET A 123 -7.90 -13.52 -2.91
N VAL A 124 -8.29 -12.89 -1.78
CA VAL A 124 -8.17 -13.51 -0.45
C VAL A 124 -9.11 -14.71 -0.33
N LYS A 125 -10.38 -14.58 -0.72
CA LYS A 125 -11.33 -15.71 -0.74
C LYS A 125 -10.88 -16.86 -1.64
N ALA A 126 -10.22 -16.54 -2.75
CA ALA A 126 -9.65 -17.54 -3.65
C ALA A 126 -8.39 -18.22 -3.08
N GLY A 127 -7.83 -17.75 -1.96
CA GLY A 127 -6.60 -18.28 -1.37
C GLY A 127 -5.32 -17.87 -2.12
N LEU A 128 -5.39 -16.84 -2.98
CA LEU A 128 -4.23 -16.30 -3.68
C LEU A 128 -3.44 -15.34 -2.79
N LEU A 129 -4.14 -14.65 -1.89
CA LEU A 129 -3.58 -13.74 -0.92
C LEU A 129 -4.13 -14.10 0.45
N ARG A 130 -3.42 -13.69 1.50
CA ARG A 130 -4.01 -13.54 2.84
C ARG A 130 -3.59 -12.22 3.45
N HIS A 131 -4.20 -11.82 4.55
CA HIS A 131 -3.68 -10.69 5.32
C HIS A 131 -2.33 -11.07 5.97
N ALA A 132 -1.35 -10.16 5.87
CA ALA A 132 0.01 -10.43 6.33
C ALA A 132 0.14 -10.47 7.85
N PHE A 133 -0.72 -9.72 8.53
CA PHE A 133 -0.96 -9.92 9.94
C PHE A 133 -2.14 -10.86 10.07
N ILE A 134 -2.20 -11.60 11.14
CA ILE A 134 -3.31 -12.46 11.54
C ILE A 134 -3.14 -12.31 13.04
N GLY A 135 -4.10 -11.73 13.75
CA GLY A 135 -3.97 -11.55 15.19
C GLY A 135 -3.98 -12.91 15.91
N ASN A 136 -4.65 -13.00 17.05
CA ASN A 136 -4.98 -14.29 17.66
C ASN A 136 -6.11 -15.05 16.92
N ASN A 137 -6.46 -14.63 15.70
CA ASN A 137 -7.63 -15.13 14.99
C ASN A 137 -7.25 -16.10 13.87
N ASP A 138 -8.10 -17.11 13.71
CA ASP A 138 -8.10 -18.13 12.65
C ASP A 138 -7.71 -17.52 11.28
N PRO A 139 -6.80 -18.15 10.51
CA PRO A 139 -6.50 -17.77 9.13
C PRO A 139 -7.73 -17.63 8.21
N ARG A 140 -8.88 -18.17 8.62
CA ARG A 140 -10.16 -18.11 7.90
C ARG A 140 -11.08 -16.96 8.35
N ASP A 141 -10.70 -16.19 9.38
CA ASP A 141 -11.47 -15.02 9.82
C ASP A 141 -11.23 -13.83 8.88
N PRO A 142 -12.28 -13.27 8.23
CA PRO A 142 -12.17 -12.13 7.33
C PRO A 142 -11.65 -10.84 7.99
N LYS A 143 -11.58 -10.77 9.32
CA LYS A 143 -10.99 -9.64 10.08
C LYS A 143 -9.56 -9.88 10.53
N ALA A 144 -9.02 -11.07 10.32
CA ALA A 144 -7.68 -11.38 10.77
C ALA A 144 -6.66 -10.55 9.98
N GLY A 145 -5.82 -9.79 10.70
CA GLY A 145 -4.72 -9.05 10.08
C GLY A 145 -4.94 -7.63 9.67
N ILE A 146 -6.13 -7.13 9.96
CA ILE A 146 -6.47 -5.76 9.64
C ILE A 146 -5.73 -4.85 10.63
N VAL A 147 -4.85 -3.99 10.09
CA VAL A 147 -4.26 -2.90 10.88
C VAL A 147 -5.31 -1.79 10.97
N CYS A 148 -5.98 -1.74 12.12
CA CYS A 148 -7.00 -0.74 12.41
C CYS A 148 -6.42 0.47 13.16
N ASP A 149 -7.08 1.63 13.08
CA ASP A 149 -6.86 2.67 14.08
C ASP A 149 -7.46 2.28 15.45
N LYS A 150 -7.31 3.20 16.41
CA LYS A 150 -7.90 3.12 17.75
C LYS A 150 -9.43 2.98 17.76
N LYS A 151 -10.12 3.19 16.63
CA LYS A 151 -11.58 3.05 16.47
C LYS A 151 -11.97 1.76 15.74
N GLY A 152 -11.01 0.90 15.39
CA GLY A 152 -11.27 -0.35 14.69
C GLY A 152 -11.45 -0.20 13.17
N ILE A 153 -11.17 0.97 12.59
CA ILE A 153 -11.32 1.20 11.14
C ILE A 153 -10.07 0.65 10.41
N PRO A 154 -10.19 -0.18 9.35
CA PRO A 154 -9.06 -0.67 8.56
C PRO A 154 -8.30 0.45 7.81
N PHE A 155 -6.99 0.64 7.99
CA PHE A 155 -6.26 1.75 7.32
C PHE A 155 -5.45 1.36 6.10
N ASN A 156 -4.95 0.13 6.03
CA ASN A 156 -4.29 -0.43 4.84
C ASN A 156 -4.07 -1.94 5.06
N ASN A 157 -4.49 -2.75 4.10
CA ASN A 157 -4.27 -4.18 4.18
C ASN A 157 -2.90 -4.49 3.57
N ILE A 158 -1.93 -4.89 4.40
CA ILE A 158 -0.74 -5.56 3.88
C ILE A 158 -1.17 -7.00 3.60
N TYR A 159 -0.93 -7.45 2.37
CA TYR A 159 -1.24 -8.81 1.96
C TYR A 159 0.02 -9.64 1.93
N TYR A 160 -0.10 -10.91 2.28
CA TYR A 160 0.91 -11.93 2.07
C TYR A 160 0.54 -12.73 0.82
N VAL A 161 1.52 -12.93 -0.06
CA VAL A 161 1.37 -13.63 -1.33
C VAL A 161 1.50 -15.13 -1.07
N GLU A 162 0.42 -15.86 -1.35
CA GLU A 162 0.38 -17.32 -1.19
C GLU A 162 1.03 -18.04 -2.36
N ASP A 163 1.46 -19.27 -2.12
CA ASP A 163 2.07 -20.13 -3.14
C ASP A 163 1.09 -20.35 -4.32
N ALA A 164 -0.23 -20.41 -4.05
CA ALA A 164 -1.27 -20.52 -5.06
C ALA A 164 -1.24 -19.34 -6.07
N PHE A 165 -0.88 -18.13 -5.62
CA PHE A 165 -0.70 -16.99 -6.53
C PHE A 165 0.49 -17.18 -7.46
N ALA A 166 1.61 -17.70 -6.95
CA ALA A 166 2.77 -18.00 -7.79
C ALA A 166 2.42 -19.05 -8.88
N LEU A 167 1.62 -20.05 -8.52
CA LEU A 167 1.19 -21.13 -9.42
C LEU A 167 0.20 -20.69 -10.50
N LEU A 168 -0.34 -19.46 -10.45
CA LEU A 168 -1.06 -18.87 -11.58
C LEU A 168 -0.21 -18.78 -12.83
N ALA A 169 1.12 -18.61 -12.68
CA ALA A 169 2.08 -18.60 -13.79
C ALA A 169 2.53 -20.01 -14.22
N GLY A 170 1.80 -21.04 -13.80
CA GLY A 170 2.14 -22.44 -14.05
C GLY A 170 3.21 -22.98 -13.09
N PRO A 171 3.40 -24.32 -13.08
CA PRO A 171 4.24 -24.99 -12.09
C PRO A 171 5.72 -24.56 -12.19
N THR A 172 6.23 -24.34 -13.40
CA THR A 172 7.65 -24.02 -13.61
C THR A 172 8.02 -22.66 -13.04
N ALA A 173 7.34 -21.59 -13.46
CA ALA A 173 7.62 -20.24 -12.96
C ALA A 173 7.17 -20.06 -11.50
N GLY A 174 6.02 -20.65 -11.15
CA GLY A 174 5.49 -20.61 -9.79
C GLY A 174 6.43 -21.26 -8.78
N ASN A 175 6.93 -22.47 -9.05
CA ASN A 175 7.86 -23.15 -8.13
C ASN A 175 9.18 -22.38 -7.98
N LYS A 176 9.67 -21.74 -9.04
CA LYS A 176 10.85 -20.87 -8.93
C LYS A 176 10.62 -19.71 -7.96
N LEU A 177 9.46 -19.06 -8.02
CA LEU A 177 9.13 -17.98 -7.09
C LEU A 177 8.96 -18.51 -5.66
N ILE A 178 8.29 -19.64 -5.47
CA ILE A 178 8.13 -20.27 -4.15
C ILE A 178 9.50 -20.58 -3.54
N GLN A 179 10.42 -21.18 -4.31
CA GLN A 179 11.78 -21.46 -3.85
C GLN A 179 12.59 -20.19 -3.59
N ALA A 180 12.41 -19.14 -4.40
CA ALA A 180 13.03 -17.85 -4.15
C ALA A 180 12.57 -17.26 -2.81
N PHE A 181 11.28 -17.37 -2.50
CA PHE A 181 10.77 -16.93 -1.21
C PHE A 181 11.29 -17.76 -0.03
N ILE A 182 11.32 -19.10 -0.14
CA ILE A 182 11.86 -19.98 0.92
C ILE A 182 13.34 -19.68 1.16
N SER A 183 14.11 -19.56 0.08
CA SER A 183 15.55 -19.27 0.16
C SER A 183 15.80 -17.90 0.80
N LYS A 184 15.02 -16.88 0.42
CA LYS A 184 15.17 -15.54 0.99
C LYS A 184 14.77 -15.48 2.45
N ASP A 185 13.71 -16.17 2.86
CA ASP A 185 13.31 -16.27 4.27
C ASP A 185 14.42 -16.89 5.13
N LYS A 186 15.02 -17.98 4.67
CA LYS A 186 16.17 -18.62 5.34
C LYS A 186 17.37 -17.67 5.45
N GLU A 187 17.73 -17.03 4.34
CA GLU A 187 18.86 -16.08 4.28
C GLU A 187 18.65 -14.90 5.25
N GLU A 188 17.47 -14.28 5.25
CA GLU A 188 17.16 -13.13 6.12
C GLU A 188 17.10 -13.55 7.59
N THR A 189 16.61 -14.74 7.89
CA THR A 189 16.58 -15.29 9.26
C THR A 189 18.00 -15.52 9.77
N GLN A 190 18.88 -16.10 8.95
CA GLN A 190 20.30 -16.28 9.30
C GLN A 190 21.03 -14.96 9.49
N LYS A 191 20.78 -13.96 8.63
CA LYS A 191 21.46 -12.66 8.68
C LYS A 191 21.00 -11.78 9.84
N SER A 192 19.70 -11.75 10.13
CA SER A 192 19.12 -10.79 11.08
C SER A 192 18.81 -11.38 12.45
N GLY A 193 18.82 -12.71 12.59
CA GLY A 193 18.31 -13.43 13.77
C GLY A 193 16.78 -13.32 13.96
N LYS A 194 16.08 -12.64 13.06
CA LYS A 194 14.63 -12.41 13.12
C LYS A 194 13.92 -13.36 12.17
N GLY A 195 12.97 -14.13 12.68
CA GLY A 195 12.06 -14.93 11.86
C GLY A 195 11.07 -14.07 11.06
N LEU A 196 10.33 -14.71 10.15
CA LEU A 196 9.35 -14.05 9.28
C LEU A 196 8.34 -13.19 10.05
N TYR A 197 7.84 -13.69 11.18
CA TYR A 197 6.89 -12.97 12.02
C TYR A 197 7.45 -11.64 12.52
N GLN A 198 8.69 -11.62 13.05
CA GLN A 198 9.31 -10.39 13.53
C GLN A 198 9.57 -9.40 12.39
N ARG A 199 9.95 -9.88 11.19
CA ARG A 199 10.15 -9.00 10.02
C ARG A 199 8.83 -8.40 9.52
N LEU A 200 7.74 -9.17 9.55
CA LEU A 200 6.39 -8.64 9.28
C LEU A 200 6.00 -7.58 10.33
N LEU A 201 6.28 -7.79 11.62
CA LEU A 201 6.01 -6.79 12.66
C LEU A 201 6.76 -5.47 12.42
N THR A 202 8.02 -5.53 11.96
CA THR A 202 8.77 -4.32 11.57
C THR A 202 8.06 -3.59 10.42
N LEU A 203 7.67 -4.31 9.37
CA LEU A 203 6.92 -3.74 8.25
C LEU A 203 5.59 -3.10 8.70
N ARG A 204 4.90 -3.71 9.67
CA ARG A 204 3.67 -3.15 10.27
C ARG A 204 3.93 -1.79 10.88
N ASN A 205 4.97 -1.68 11.70
CA ASN A 205 5.31 -0.45 12.41
C ASN A 205 5.71 0.64 11.41
N ASP A 206 6.48 0.29 10.38
CA ASP A 206 6.84 1.22 9.31
C ASP A 206 5.60 1.78 8.58
N VAL A 207 4.62 0.93 8.26
CA VAL A 207 3.35 1.35 7.65
C VAL A 207 2.54 2.21 8.61
N TRP A 208 2.50 1.86 9.90
CA TRP A 208 1.82 2.64 10.92
C TRP A 208 2.37 4.06 11.00
N GLU A 209 3.67 4.20 11.22
CA GLU A 209 4.33 5.50 11.42
C GLU A 209 4.28 6.35 10.15
N ASN A 210 4.56 5.76 9.00
CA ASN A 210 4.73 6.53 7.76
C ASN A 210 3.42 6.79 7.01
N THR A 211 2.39 5.98 7.23
CA THR A 211 1.14 6.09 6.47
C THR A 211 -0.04 6.38 7.39
N ILE A 212 -0.24 5.55 8.41
CA ILE A 212 -1.47 5.59 9.23
C ILE A 212 -1.44 6.79 10.17
N ALA A 213 -0.37 6.97 10.94
CA ALA A 213 -0.21 8.08 11.87
C ALA A 213 -0.25 9.43 11.14
N LYS A 214 0.39 9.54 9.98
CA LYS A 214 0.35 10.74 9.14
C LYS A 214 -1.07 11.04 8.64
N ARG A 215 -1.81 10.03 8.14
CA ARG A 215 -3.21 10.20 7.71
C ARG A 215 -4.13 10.57 8.86
N ALA A 216 -4.02 9.89 10.01
CA ALA A 216 -4.80 10.19 11.20
C ALA A 216 -4.54 11.63 11.68
N LYS A 217 -3.28 12.07 11.66
CA LYS A 217 -2.91 13.45 11.96
C LYS A 217 -3.52 14.43 10.94
N ALA A 218 -3.42 14.16 9.64
CA ALA A 218 -4.00 15.00 8.60
C ALA A 218 -5.53 15.15 8.71
N ILE A 219 -6.25 14.05 8.97
CA ILE A 219 -7.70 14.06 9.19
C ILE A 219 -8.04 14.87 10.46
N SER A 220 -7.31 14.62 11.55
CA SER A 220 -7.47 15.37 12.79
C SER A 220 -7.23 16.86 12.57
N ASP A 221 -6.19 17.24 11.84
CA ASP A 221 -5.83 18.63 11.59
C ASP A 221 -6.83 19.31 10.65
N SER A 222 -7.36 18.60 9.65
CA SER A 222 -8.46 19.09 8.78
C SER A 222 -9.75 19.30 9.57
N SER A 223 -10.11 18.37 10.46
CA SER A 223 -11.27 18.53 11.34
C SER A 223 -11.12 19.72 12.30
N ILE A 224 -9.93 19.91 12.88
CA ILE A 224 -9.62 21.07 13.72
C ILE A 224 -9.72 22.36 12.90
N ALA A 225 -9.15 22.38 11.68
CA ALA A 225 -9.21 23.55 10.81
C ALA A 225 -10.65 23.94 10.49
N LYS A 226 -11.50 22.96 10.12
CA LYS A 226 -12.94 23.18 9.90
C LYS A 226 -13.63 23.76 11.14
N LYS A 227 -13.37 23.20 12.34
CA LYS A 227 -13.93 23.70 13.62
C LYS A 227 -13.51 25.14 13.93
N ILE A 228 -12.23 25.48 13.70
CA ILE A 228 -11.72 26.84 13.92
C ILE A 228 -12.33 27.82 12.90
N THR A 229 -12.45 27.43 11.64
CA THR A 229 -13.03 28.29 10.60
C THR A 229 -14.53 28.49 10.80
N SER A 230 -15.25 27.48 11.31
CA SER A 230 -16.70 27.57 11.58
C SER A 230 -17.06 28.22 12.92
N ALA A 231 -16.10 28.43 13.82
CA ALA A 231 -16.36 29.07 15.12
C ALA A 231 -16.76 30.55 14.93
N ALA A 232 -17.81 30.98 15.63
CA ALA A 232 -18.42 32.30 15.44
C ALA A 232 -17.57 33.43 16.05
N THR A 233 -16.89 33.16 17.16
CA THR A 233 -16.17 34.20 17.91
C THR A 233 -14.65 33.99 17.91
N ARG A 234 -13.92 35.09 18.08
CA ARG A 234 -12.44 35.05 18.18
C ARG A 234 -11.96 34.25 19.38
N SER A 235 -12.61 34.43 20.54
CA SER A 235 -12.29 33.74 21.78
C SER A 235 -12.46 32.22 21.64
N GLU A 236 -13.50 31.79 20.94
CA GLU A 236 -13.73 30.36 20.67
C GLU A 236 -12.65 29.77 19.75
N LYS A 237 -12.23 30.50 18.72
CA LYS A 237 -11.09 30.11 17.85
C LYS A 237 -9.79 29.96 18.64
N VAL A 238 -9.51 30.92 19.54
CA VAL A 238 -8.34 30.89 20.43
C VAL A 238 -8.38 29.67 21.34
N ARG A 239 -9.51 29.40 21.98
CA ARG A 239 -9.67 28.23 22.86
C ARG A 239 -9.42 26.91 22.14
N ILE A 240 -10.03 26.71 20.97
CA ILE A 240 -9.86 25.48 20.19
C ILE A 240 -8.40 25.28 19.76
N ALA A 241 -7.72 26.35 19.34
CA ALA A 241 -6.32 26.32 18.96
C ALA A 241 -5.38 26.06 20.16
N HIS A 242 -5.65 26.72 21.29
CA HIS A 242 -4.88 26.55 22.53
C HIS A 242 -4.97 25.11 23.03
N ASP A 243 -6.18 24.57 23.20
CA ASP A 243 -6.41 23.17 23.63
C ASP A 243 -5.68 22.17 22.71
N ARG A 244 -5.63 22.46 21.40
CA ARG A 244 -4.95 21.59 20.44
C ARG A 244 -3.43 21.63 20.60
N LEU A 245 -2.85 22.82 20.73
CA LEU A 245 -1.40 23.02 20.86
C LEU A 245 -0.90 22.50 22.22
N GLU A 246 -1.69 22.67 23.28
CA GLU A 246 -1.41 22.15 24.61
C GLU A 246 -1.36 20.61 24.61
N ARG A 247 -2.36 19.95 23.99
CA ARG A 247 -2.37 18.48 23.84
C ARG A 247 -1.22 17.93 22.99
N GLN A 248 -0.57 18.77 22.18
CA GLN A 248 0.63 18.39 21.42
C GLN A 248 1.93 18.60 22.21
N GLY A 249 1.84 19.08 23.47
CA GLY A 249 2.99 19.40 24.31
C GLY A 249 3.74 20.67 23.87
N GLY A 250 3.13 21.48 23.00
CA GLY A 250 3.80 22.61 22.36
C GLY A 250 3.82 23.91 23.17
N LEU A 251 3.12 23.97 24.31
CA LEU A 251 2.91 25.22 25.06
C LEU A 251 3.60 25.27 26.43
N SER A 252 3.99 24.11 26.98
CA SER A 252 4.45 23.97 28.38
C SER A 252 5.78 24.65 28.69
N SER A 253 6.55 25.06 27.68
CA SER A 253 7.85 25.73 27.83
C SER A 253 7.88 27.14 27.22
N LEU A 254 6.73 27.72 26.89
CA LEU A 254 6.63 29.01 26.19
C LEU A 254 6.12 30.12 27.12
N THR A 255 6.59 31.34 26.87
CA THR A 255 6.07 32.55 27.52
C THR A 255 4.68 32.91 26.98
N PRO A 256 3.87 33.70 27.71
CA PRO A 256 2.53 34.09 27.26
C PRO A 256 2.47 34.77 25.89
N SER A 257 3.49 35.58 25.56
CA SER A 257 3.60 36.23 24.25
C SER A 257 3.89 35.23 23.12
N GLU A 258 4.74 34.24 23.37
CA GLU A 258 5.04 33.15 22.42
C GLU A 258 3.83 32.23 22.21
N ILE A 259 3.09 31.92 23.28
CA ILE A 259 1.83 31.16 23.19
C ILE A 259 0.83 31.91 22.31
N ALA A 260 0.64 33.21 22.52
CA ALA A 260 -0.28 34.02 21.71
C ALA A 260 0.13 34.03 20.23
N LEU A 261 1.43 34.10 19.94
CA LEU A 261 1.95 34.10 18.57
C LEU A 261 1.76 32.75 17.87
N GLN A 262 2.03 31.64 18.58
CA GLN A 262 1.76 30.26 18.14
C GLN A 262 0.27 30.03 17.85
N VAL A 263 -0.61 30.42 18.77
CA VAL A 263 -2.06 30.30 18.62
C VAL A 263 -2.56 31.10 17.42
N ASN A 264 -2.10 32.34 17.25
CA ASN A 264 -2.48 33.20 16.14
C ASN A 264 -1.99 32.65 14.79
N GLY A 265 -0.74 32.18 14.75
CA GLY A 265 -0.17 31.51 13.57
C GLY A 265 -0.94 30.25 13.20
N PHE A 266 -1.29 29.43 14.19
CA PHE A 266 -2.07 28.20 13.98
C PHE A 266 -3.47 28.49 13.42
N ILE A 267 -4.15 29.51 13.96
CA ILE A 267 -5.48 29.93 13.47
C ILE A 267 -5.39 30.44 12.04
N LYS A 268 -4.37 31.25 11.70
CA LYS A 268 -4.14 31.71 10.33
C LYS A 268 -3.94 30.53 9.38
N ALA A 269 -3.06 29.58 9.73
CA ALA A 269 -2.81 28.38 8.96
C ALA A 269 -4.07 27.52 8.75
N CYS A 270 -4.95 27.44 9.75
CA CYS A 270 -6.24 26.74 9.62
C CYS A 270 -7.17 27.40 8.59
N HIS A 271 -7.26 28.73 8.57
CA HIS A 271 -8.07 29.45 7.56
C HIS A 271 -7.48 29.28 6.15
N GLU A 272 -6.16 29.31 6.01
CA GLU A 272 -5.49 29.08 4.73
C GLU A 272 -5.70 27.66 4.19
N ARG A 273 -5.69 26.65 5.07
CA ARG A 273 -5.98 25.25 4.70
C ARG A 273 -7.40 25.04 4.20
N VAL A 274 -8.40 25.69 4.79
CA VAL A 274 -9.80 25.57 4.34
C VAL A 274 -10.05 26.37 3.05
N LYS A 275 -9.32 27.46 2.82
CA LYS A 275 -9.41 28.28 1.60
C LYS A 275 -8.78 27.64 0.37
N ARG A 276 -7.85 26.69 0.53
CA ARG A 276 -7.36 25.89 -0.59
C ARG A 276 -8.38 24.76 -0.83
N PRO A 277 -9.22 24.81 -1.87
CA PRO A 277 -9.94 23.60 -2.27
C PRO A 277 -8.89 22.54 -2.56
N ASP A 278 -9.16 21.30 -2.17
CA ASP A 278 -8.26 20.14 -2.28
C ASP A 278 -7.57 20.08 -3.66
N ASN A 279 -6.40 20.70 -3.79
CA ASN A 279 -5.56 20.67 -5.00
C ASN A 279 -4.40 19.68 -4.86
N ASP A 280 -4.35 18.93 -3.76
CA ASP A 280 -3.40 17.82 -3.58
C ASP A 280 -4.14 16.50 -3.89
N ASN A 281 -4.34 16.25 -5.19
CA ASN A 281 -4.83 14.99 -5.76
C ASN A 281 -3.83 13.84 -5.62
#